data_AF-A0A4Y7SEG1-F1
#
_entry.id   AF-A0A4Y7SEG1-F1
#
_cell.length_a   1.000
_cell.length_b   1.000
_cell.length_c   1.000
_cell.angle_alpha   90.00
_cell.angle_beta   90.00
_cell.angle_gamma   90.00
#
_symmetry.space_group_name_H-M   'P 1'
#
loop_
_entity.id
_entity.type
_entity.pdbx_description
1 polymer ?
#
loop_
_entity_poly.entity_id
_entity_poly.type
_entity_poly.pdbx_seq_one_letter_code
_entity_poly.pdbx_strand_id
1 'polypeptide(L)'
;MSGLWAVKQSIVDHHDRCDDKGRQDGGQGRALTDAYVGLKEAVTRLSEEEKTAVYRAQEQSHTWRLNQNPKRVFAIGKGSSCAQDVYATTIEEIQPCTACLELLKNPWFQTAIQKPKPIDGNRIYTPHQYQASEIGKQFAALQGLSKLIEEAGNGTMASLLQRTVKAFTASQFDDKPIITGLLEVVIIKVDKESRGVGLQGIKYPPGFDDWAHELSCINPEAYRSFKTVFGG
;
A
#
# COMPACT_ATOMS: atom_id res chain seq x y z
N MET A 1 12.06 -36.37 -19.02
CA MET A 1 12.96 -35.43 -19.74
C MET A 1 12.39 -34.91 -21.06
N SER A 2 11.29 -35.49 -21.59
CA SER A 2 10.71 -35.11 -22.89
C SER A 2 9.77 -33.89 -22.88
N GLY A 3 9.30 -33.44 -21.71
CA GLY A 3 8.37 -32.29 -21.60
C GLY A 3 9.05 -30.91 -21.64
N LEU A 4 10.31 -30.80 -21.18
CA LEU A 4 11.07 -29.54 -21.16
C LEU A 4 11.50 -29.10 -22.57
N TRP A 5 11.74 -30.06 -23.47
CA TRP A 5 12.03 -29.77 -24.88
C TRP A 5 10.81 -29.24 -25.64
N ALA A 6 9.61 -29.76 -25.33
CA ALA A 6 8.37 -29.25 -25.93
C ALA A 6 8.05 -27.80 -25.52
N VAL A 7 8.38 -27.41 -24.29
CA VAL A 7 8.20 -26.03 -23.79
C VAL A 7 9.20 -25.08 -24.45
N LYS A 8 10.47 -25.46 -24.58
CA LYS A 8 11.48 -24.65 -25.29
C LYS A 8 11.12 -24.46 -26.76
N GLN A 9 10.65 -25.51 -27.44
CA GLN A 9 10.29 -25.43 -28.86
C GLN A 9 9.04 -24.55 -29.07
N SER A 10 8.03 -24.64 -28.20
CA SER A 10 6.82 -23.80 -28.28
C SER A 10 7.10 -22.31 -28.09
N ILE A 11 8.06 -21.95 -27.21
CA ILE A 11 8.46 -20.56 -26.96
C ILE A 11 9.21 -19.98 -28.17
N VAL A 12 10.06 -20.78 -28.83
CA VAL A 12 10.82 -20.36 -30.02
C VAL A 12 9.90 -20.28 -31.25
N ASP A 13 9.03 -21.27 -31.45
CA ASP A 13 8.12 -21.33 -32.61
C ASP A 13 7.02 -20.24 -32.59
N HIS A 14 6.77 -19.60 -31.44
CA HIS A 14 5.86 -18.44 -31.34
C HIS A 14 6.54 -17.12 -31.68
N HIS A 15 7.87 -17.04 -31.51
CA HIS A 15 8.65 -15.85 -31.85
C HIS A 15 8.80 -15.70 -33.38
N ASP A 16 8.97 -16.81 -34.11
CA ASP A 16 9.15 -16.83 -35.57
C ASP A 16 7.83 -16.72 -36.37
N ARG A 17 6.67 -16.97 -35.73
CA ARG A 17 5.36 -16.87 -36.40
C ARG A 17 4.73 -15.47 -36.40
N CYS A 18 5.36 -14.51 -35.72
CA CYS A 18 4.85 -13.14 -35.61
C CYS A 18 5.25 -12.22 -36.78
N ASP A 19 6.15 -12.64 -37.66
CA ASP A 19 6.65 -11.78 -38.75
C ASP A 19 5.83 -11.83 -40.05
N ASP A 20 4.82 -12.70 -40.17
CA ASP A 20 4.10 -12.84 -41.43
C ASP A 20 2.62 -13.19 -41.23
N LYS A 21 1.80 -12.15 -40.97
CA LYS A 21 0.41 -12.00 -41.44
C LYS A 21 -0.25 -10.76 -40.86
N GLY A 22 -0.47 -9.77 -41.72
CA GLY A 22 -1.47 -8.74 -41.47
C GLY A 22 -2.86 -9.36 -41.38
N ARG A 23 -3.49 -9.31 -40.20
CA ARG A 23 -4.93 -9.43 -40.07
C ARG A 23 -5.42 -8.84 -38.75
N GLN A 24 -6.41 -7.96 -38.88
CA GLN A 24 -7.22 -7.40 -37.80
C GLN A 24 -7.87 -8.55 -37.03
N ASP A 25 -7.60 -8.67 -35.74
CA ASP A 25 -8.48 -9.34 -34.77
C ASP A 25 -8.16 -8.82 -33.36
N GLY A 26 -9.09 -8.03 -32.81
CA GLY A 26 -9.06 -7.49 -31.45
C GLY A 26 -9.35 -8.58 -30.40
N GLY A 27 -8.54 -9.63 -30.36
CA GLY A 27 -8.78 -10.83 -29.55
C GLY A 27 -7.53 -11.54 -29.01
N GLN A 28 -6.34 -10.93 -29.06
CA GLN A 28 -5.09 -11.61 -28.66
C GLN A 28 -4.96 -11.92 -27.16
N GLY A 29 -5.80 -11.33 -26.30
CA GLY A 29 -5.79 -11.62 -24.87
C GLY A 29 -6.27 -13.03 -24.51
N ARG A 30 -7.15 -13.65 -25.33
CA ARG A 30 -7.71 -14.98 -25.03
C ARG A 30 -6.91 -16.15 -25.61
N ALA A 31 -6.30 -15.98 -26.79
CA ALA A 31 -5.49 -17.04 -27.40
C ALA A 31 -4.23 -17.36 -26.57
N LEU A 32 -3.63 -16.35 -25.92
CA LEU A 32 -2.54 -16.57 -24.98
C LEU A 32 -3.04 -17.14 -23.65
N THR A 33 -4.21 -16.74 -23.14
CA THR A 33 -4.73 -17.37 -21.91
C THR A 33 -5.09 -18.84 -22.12
N ASP A 34 -5.61 -19.26 -23.28
CA ASP A 34 -5.94 -20.68 -23.51
C ASP A 34 -4.69 -21.56 -23.66
N ALA A 35 -3.56 -21.00 -24.10
CA ALA A 35 -2.24 -21.66 -24.01
C ALA A 35 -1.67 -21.68 -22.57
N TYR A 36 -2.14 -20.80 -21.68
CA TYR A 36 -1.66 -20.62 -20.31
C TYR A 36 -2.62 -21.11 -19.20
N VAL A 37 -3.84 -21.55 -19.51
CA VAL A 37 -4.79 -22.07 -18.50
C VAL A 37 -4.30 -23.42 -17.93
N GLY A 38 -3.46 -24.15 -18.66
CA GLY A 38 -2.71 -25.31 -18.13
C GLY A 38 -1.52 -24.95 -17.22
N LEU A 39 -1.19 -23.67 -17.04
CA LEU A 39 0.06 -23.23 -16.39
C LEU A 39 -0.08 -22.78 -14.93
N LYS A 40 -1.28 -22.69 -14.33
CA LYS A 40 -1.37 -22.32 -12.89
C LYS A 40 -0.62 -23.30 -11.98
N GLU A 41 -0.66 -24.60 -12.29
CA GLU A 41 0.14 -25.62 -11.59
C GLU A 41 1.59 -25.70 -12.10
N ALA A 42 1.88 -25.14 -13.27
CA ALA A 42 3.21 -25.19 -13.89
C ALA A 42 4.10 -24.02 -13.45
N VAL A 43 3.56 -22.79 -13.33
CA VAL A 43 4.32 -21.59 -12.93
C VAL A 43 4.83 -21.71 -11.50
N THR A 44 4.06 -22.33 -10.60
CA THR A 44 4.52 -22.59 -9.21
C THR A 44 5.69 -23.56 -9.15
N ARG A 45 5.85 -24.42 -10.16
CA ARG A 45 6.94 -25.41 -10.28
C ARG A 45 8.16 -24.90 -11.05
N LEU A 46 8.08 -23.71 -11.65
CA LEU A 46 9.20 -23.07 -12.32
C LEU A 46 10.21 -22.54 -11.29
N SER A 47 11.49 -22.55 -11.66
CA SER A 47 12.53 -21.81 -10.94
C SER A 47 12.26 -20.30 -11.02
N GLU A 48 12.88 -19.51 -10.13
CA GLU A 48 12.73 -18.05 -10.14
C GLU A 48 13.23 -17.41 -11.45
N GLU A 49 14.25 -17.99 -12.07
CA GLU A 49 14.76 -17.55 -13.38
C GLU A 49 13.75 -17.79 -14.49
N GLU A 50 13.12 -18.97 -14.50
CA GLU A 50 12.07 -19.32 -15.47
C GLU A 50 10.80 -18.48 -15.25
N LYS A 51 10.39 -18.25 -14.00
CA LYS A 51 9.28 -17.34 -13.68
C LYS A 51 9.56 -15.94 -14.20
N THR A 52 10.77 -15.43 -13.98
CA THR A 52 11.19 -14.12 -14.48
C THR A 52 11.12 -14.05 -16.00
N ALA A 53 11.59 -15.09 -16.70
CA ALA A 53 11.50 -15.17 -18.15
C ALA A 53 10.05 -15.17 -18.65
N VAL A 54 9.17 -15.94 -18.00
CA VAL A 54 7.73 -15.99 -18.32
C VAL A 54 7.06 -14.63 -18.09
N TYR A 55 7.29 -13.99 -16.95
CA TYR A 55 6.72 -12.66 -16.67
C TYR A 55 7.24 -11.61 -17.65
N ARG A 56 8.52 -11.65 -18.01
CA ARG A 56 9.09 -10.75 -19.01
C ARG A 56 8.46 -10.95 -20.38
N ALA A 57 8.28 -12.19 -20.82
CA ALA A 57 7.61 -12.49 -22.08
C ALA A 57 6.15 -12.00 -22.07
N GLN A 58 5.45 -12.18 -20.94
CA GLN A 58 4.10 -11.65 -20.76
C GLN A 58 4.09 -10.12 -20.83
N GLU A 59 4.99 -9.43 -20.15
CA GLU A 59 5.10 -7.97 -20.20
C GLU A 59 5.37 -7.46 -21.61
N GLN A 60 6.22 -8.15 -22.37
CA GLN A 60 6.51 -7.81 -23.77
C GLN A 60 5.31 -8.03 -24.71
N SER A 61 4.38 -8.92 -24.35
CA SER A 61 3.13 -9.14 -25.10
C SER A 61 2.09 -8.04 -24.88
N HIS A 62 2.25 -7.21 -23.84
CA HIS A 62 1.27 -6.17 -23.52
C HIS A 62 1.28 -5.03 -24.55
N THR A 63 0.12 -4.68 -25.06
CA THR A 63 -0.05 -3.49 -25.92
C THR A 63 -0.30 -2.22 -25.11
N TRP A 64 -1.00 -2.35 -23.97
CA TRP A 64 -1.41 -1.24 -23.11
C TRP A 64 -1.08 -1.53 -21.65
N ARG A 65 -0.64 -0.51 -20.93
CA ARG A 65 -0.36 -0.56 -19.49
C ARG A 65 -1.18 0.46 -18.74
N LEU A 66 -1.98 -0.02 -17.78
CA LEU A 66 -2.69 0.82 -16.83
C LEU A 66 -1.79 1.12 -15.63
N ASN A 67 -1.55 2.39 -15.36
CA ASN A 67 -0.96 2.84 -14.11
C ASN A 67 -2.04 3.52 -13.25
N GLN A 68 -2.46 2.88 -12.16
CA GLN A 68 -3.51 3.40 -11.28
C GLN A 68 -3.07 4.64 -10.47
N ASN A 69 -1.77 4.90 -10.33
CA ASN A 69 -1.24 6.09 -9.66
C ASN A 69 -0.05 6.64 -10.47
N PRO A 70 -0.24 7.63 -11.35
CA PRO A 70 -1.21 8.74 -11.27
C PRO A 70 -2.45 8.62 -12.19
N LYS A 71 -3.10 7.46 -12.29
CA LYS A 71 -4.26 7.19 -13.18
C LYS A 71 -3.98 7.49 -14.65
N ARG A 72 -2.93 6.89 -15.21
CA ARG A 72 -2.52 7.06 -16.61
C ARG A 72 -2.51 5.73 -17.35
N VAL A 73 -2.74 5.79 -18.66
CA VAL A 73 -2.65 4.64 -19.55
C VAL A 73 -1.52 4.90 -20.54
N PHE A 74 -0.67 3.89 -20.74
CA PHE A 74 0.45 3.96 -21.67
C PHE A 74 0.27 2.93 -22.77
N ALA A 75 0.49 3.33 -24.02
CA ALA A 75 0.76 2.39 -25.10
C ALA A 75 2.22 1.93 -24.98
N ILE A 76 2.46 0.62 -24.85
CA ILE A 76 3.80 0.07 -24.57
C ILE A 76 4.27 -0.99 -25.56
N GLY A 77 3.38 -1.53 -26.40
CA GLY A 77 3.74 -2.58 -27.36
C GLY A 77 4.25 -2.05 -28.69
N LYS A 78 5.18 -2.78 -29.33
CA LYS A 78 5.73 -2.48 -30.68
C LYS A 78 4.69 -2.47 -31.82
N GLY A 79 3.46 -2.90 -31.56
CA GLY A 79 2.32 -2.83 -32.48
C GLY A 79 1.13 -2.05 -31.91
N SER A 80 1.36 -1.13 -30.98
CA SER A 80 0.26 -0.31 -30.46
C SER A 80 -0.34 0.53 -31.59
N SER A 81 -1.66 0.52 -31.74
CA SER A 81 -2.38 1.41 -32.67
C SER A 81 -2.39 2.88 -32.23
N CYS A 82 -1.74 3.20 -31.12
CA CYS A 82 -1.57 4.57 -30.65
C CYS A 82 -0.68 5.36 -31.60
N ALA A 83 -1.08 6.58 -31.96
CA ALA A 83 -0.26 7.49 -32.76
C ALA A 83 1.03 7.97 -32.05
N GLN A 84 1.12 7.76 -30.74
CA GLN A 84 2.21 8.18 -29.84
C GLN A 84 2.39 9.70 -29.81
N ASP A 85 2.91 10.27 -30.88
CA ASP A 85 3.13 11.71 -31.03
C ASP A 85 1.96 12.35 -31.77
N VAL A 86 1.38 13.40 -31.17
CA VAL A 86 0.31 14.19 -31.78
C VAL A 86 0.81 15.63 -31.88
N TYR A 87 0.82 16.17 -33.09
CA TYR A 87 1.17 17.56 -33.32
C TYR A 87 -0.01 18.46 -32.94
N ALA A 88 0.24 19.41 -32.05
CA ALA A 88 -0.71 20.43 -31.61
C ALA A 88 0.03 21.76 -31.43
N THR A 89 -0.63 22.87 -31.73
CA THR A 89 -0.02 24.21 -31.61
C THR A 89 -0.13 24.72 -30.18
N THR A 90 -1.19 24.32 -29.48
CA THR A 90 -1.40 24.60 -28.05
C THR A 90 -1.75 23.34 -27.28
N ILE A 91 -1.70 23.39 -25.94
CA ILE A 91 -1.99 22.23 -25.07
C ILE A 91 -3.47 21.84 -25.14
N GLU A 92 -4.35 22.81 -25.32
CA GLU A 92 -5.81 22.63 -25.38
C GLU A 92 -6.27 21.87 -26.63
N GLU A 93 -5.46 21.93 -27.69
CA GLU A 93 -5.68 21.21 -28.95
C GLU A 93 -5.26 19.74 -28.88
N ILE A 94 -4.55 19.33 -27.82
CA ILE A 94 -4.08 17.94 -27.67
C ILE A 94 -5.29 17.04 -27.42
N GLN A 95 -5.64 16.24 -28.42
CA GLN A 95 -6.69 15.23 -28.33
C GLN A 95 -6.11 13.82 -28.38
N PRO A 96 -6.71 12.85 -27.66
CA PRO A 96 -6.32 11.45 -27.78
C PRO A 96 -6.54 10.96 -29.22
N CYS A 97 -5.62 10.15 -29.74
CA CYS A 97 -5.81 9.51 -31.04
C CYS A 97 -7.01 8.55 -31.02
N THR A 98 -7.51 8.19 -32.20
CA THR A 98 -8.67 7.30 -32.37
C THR A 98 -8.51 5.98 -31.63
N ALA A 99 -7.33 5.36 -31.68
CA ALA A 99 -7.05 4.12 -30.96
C ALA A 99 -7.16 4.26 -29.43
N CYS A 100 -6.72 5.40 -28.87
CA CYS A 100 -6.89 5.69 -27.45
C CYS A 100 -8.38 5.86 -27.10
N LEU A 101 -9.17 6.48 -27.98
CA LEU A 101 -10.61 6.62 -27.78
C LEU A 101 -11.35 5.27 -27.90
N GLU A 102 -10.91 4.40 -28.80
CA GLU A 102 -11.44 3.04 -28.94
C GLU A 102 -11.15 2.17 -27.73
N LEU A 103 -9.99 2.34 -27.09
CA LEU A 103 -9.66 1.65 -25.84
C LEU A 103 -10.70 1.92 -24.74
N LEU A 104 -11.22 3.15 -24.66
CA LEU A 104 -12.28 3.50 -23.69
C LEU A 104 -13.59 2.75 -23.94
N LYS A 105 -13.82 2.27 -25.16
CA LYS A 105 -15.00 1.48 -25.53
C LYS A 105 -14.80 -0.02 -25.29
N ASN A 106 -13.58 -0.47 -25.00
CA ASN A 106 -13.29 -1.89 -24.78
C ASN A 106 -13.83 -2.34 -23.41
N PRO A 107 -14.76 -3.33 -23.35
CA PRO A 107 -15.37 -3.78 -22.09
C PRO A 107 -14.37 -4.35 -21.07
N TRP A 108 -13.29 -4.99 -21.56
CA TRP A 108 -12.24 -5.53 -20.70
C TRP A 108 -11.42 -4.43 -20.06
N PHE A 109 -11.13 -3.38 -20.84
CA PHE A 109 -10.44 -2.20 -20.33
C PHE A 109 -11.29 -1.48 -19.28
N GLN A 110 -12.58 -1.28 -19.56
CA GLN A 110 -13.53 -0.69 -18.60
C GLN A 110 -13.60 -1.50 -17.30
N THR A 111 -13.65 -2.83 -17.40
CA THR A 111 -13.64 -3.71 -16.23
C THR A 111 -12.33 -3.56 -15.44
N ALA A 112 -11.18 -3.46 -16.12
CA ALA A 112 -9.88 -3.35 -15.47
C ALA A 112 -9.70 -2.01 -14.73
N ILE A 113 -10.17 -0.89 -15.29
CA ILE A 113 -10.07 0.42 -14.64
C ILE A 113 -11.04 0.58 -13.47
N GLN A 114 -12.14 -0.17 -13.46
CA GLN A 114 -13.15 -0.15 -12.39
C GLN A 114 -12.83 -1.09 -11.22
N LYS A 115 -11.74 -1.88 -11.30
CA LYS A 115 -11.36 -2.76 -10.18
C LYS A 115 -11.06 -1.92 -8.94
N PRO A 116 -11.78 -2.15 -7.81
CA PRO A 116 -11.51 -1.43 -6.58
C PRO A 116 -10.10 -1.75 -6.09
N LYS A 117 -9.47 -0.79 -5.40
CA LYS A 117 -8.23 -1.06 -4.68
C LYS A 117 -8.48 -2.17 -3.65
N PRO A 118 -7.58 -3.17 -3.52
CA PRO A 118 -7.72 -4.20 -2.50
C PRO A 118 -7.85 -3.57 -1.11
N ILE A 119 -8.85 -3.99 -0.34
CA ILE A 119 -8.99 -3.65 1.09
C ILE A 119 -7.79 -4.24 1.83
N ASP A 120 -7.31 -3.60 2.89
CA ASP A 120 -6.08 -3.97 3.60
C ASP A 120 -6.01 -5.45 4.00
N GLY A 121 -7.11 -6.05 4.43
CA GLY A 121 -7.16 -7.49 4.76
C GLY A 121 -6.88 -8.41 3.57
N ASN A 122 -7.13 -7.96 2.33
CA ASN A 122 -6.91 -8.73 1.11
C ASN A 122 -5.56 -8.42 0.44
N ARG A 123 -4.78 -7.46 0.97
CA ARG A 123 -3.44 -7.16 0.42
C ARG A 123 -2.51 -8.35 0.51
N ILE A 124 -2.68 -9.24 1.50
CA ILE A 124 -1.92 -10.49 1.65
C ILE A 124 -2.01 -11.41 0.43
N TYR A 125 -3.10 -11.30 -0.35
CA TYR A 125 -3.32 -12.09 -1.56
C TYR A 125 -2.83 -11.40 -2.83
N THR A 126 -2.33 -10.16 -2.74
CA THR A 126 -1.74 -9.46 -3.88
C THR A 126 -0.31 -9.98 -4.08
N PRO A 127 0.07 -10.48 -5.26
CA PRO A 127 1.43 -10.97 -5.49
C PRO A 127 2.49 -9.90 -5.22
N HIS A 128 3.58 -10.26 -4.55
CA HIS A 128 4.65 -9.33 -4.16
C HIS A 128 5.23 -8.52 -5.32
N GLN A 129 5.28 -9.08 -6.53
CA GLN A 129 5.74 -8.38 -7.74
C GLN A 129 4.87 -7.18 -8.14
N TYR A 130 3.61 -7.16 -7.73
CA TYR A 130 2.68 -6.04 -7.94
C TYR A 130 2.50 -5.18 -6.68
N GLN A 131 3.19 -5.53 -5.59
CA GLN A 131 3.31 -4.69 -4.41
C GLN A 131 4.60 -3.88 -4.55
N ALA A 132 4.52 -2.56 -4.39
CA ALA A 132 5.74 -1.78 -4.22
C ALA A 132 6.36 -2.16 -2.86
N SER A 133 7.40 -3.00 -2.85
CA SER A 133 8.11 -3.50 -1.67
C SER A 133 8.32 -2.43 -0.60
N GLU A 134 8.82 -1.28 -1.01
CA GLU A 134 9.14 -0.18 -0.09
C GLU A 134 7.89 0.48 0.49
N ILE A 135 6.81 0.59 -0.29
CA ILE A 135 5.51 1.08 0.17
C ILE A 135 4.84 0.04 1.09
N GLY A 136 5.01 -1.25 0.81
CA GLY A 136 4.51 -2.35 1.63
C GLY A 136 5.19 -2.40 3.01
N LYS A 137 6.51 -2.20 3.06
CA LYS A 137 7.27 -2.09 4.32
C LYS A 137 6.88 -0.85 5.11
N GLN A 138 6.75 0.31 4.45
CA GLN A 138 6.26 1.54 5.09
C GLN A 138 4.82 1.36 5.60
N PHE A 139 3.95 0.70 4.84
CA PHE A 139 2.57 0.45 5.23
C PHE A 139 2.46 -0.57 6.37
N ALA A 140 3.28 -1.62 6.38
CA ALA A 140 3.37 -2.58 7.48
C ALA A 140 3.92 -1.92 8.76
N ALA A 141 4.90 -1.01 8.63
CA ALA A 141 5.40 -0.20 9.74
C ALA A 141 4.35 0.82 10.24
N LEU A 142 3.42 1.23 9.38
CA LEU A 142 2.32 2.15 9.67
C LEU A 142 0.99 1.44 9.95
N GLN A 143 0.98 0.11 10.03
CA GLN A 143 -0.25 -0.66 10.21
C GLN A 143 -0.79 -0.37 11.63
N GLY A 144 -1.94 0.31 11.68
CA GLY A 144 -2.53 0.88 12.90
C GLY A 144 -2.51 2.42 12.91
N LEU A 145 -1.49 3.04 12.33
CA LEU A 145 -1.35 4.50 12.25
C LEU A 145 -2.26 5.11 11.17
N SER A 146 -2.38 4.47 10.00
CA SER A 146 -3.26 4.97 8.92
C SER A 146 -4.72 5.04 9.34
N LYS A 147 -5.21 4.04 10.10
CA LYS A 147 -6.57 4.03 10.62
C LYS A 147 -6.81 5.19 11.60
N LEU A 148 -5.82 5.47 12.46
CA LEU A 148 -5.82 6.63 13.36
C LEU A 148 -5.72 7.97 12.64
N ILE A 149 -5.12 8.03 11.44
CA ILE A 149 -4.99 9.25 10.63
C ILE A 149 -6.23 9.48 9.77
N GLU A 150 -6.86 8.43 9.24
CA GLU A 150 -8.08 8.51 8.41
C GLU A 150 -9.36 8.71 9.24
N GLU A 151 -9.46 8.09 10.43
CA GLU A 151 -10.57 8.33 11.37
C GLU A 151 -10.45 9.71 12.07
N ALA A 152 -9.23 10.25 12.10
CA ALA A 152 -8.91 11.61 12.48
C ALA A 152 -9.24 12.60 11.35
N GLY A 153 -10.51 12.79 11.04
CA GLY A 153 -10.98 13.96 10.30
C GLY A 153 -10.53 15.27 10.97
N ASN A 154 -10.76 16.42 10.30
CA ASN A 154 -10.31 17.79 10.63
C ASN A 154 -10.65 18.35 12.03
N GLY A 155 -10.94 17.53 13.03
CA GLY A 155 -11.12 17.90 14.43
C GLY A 155 -9.82 18.31 15.10
N THR A 156 -9.93 19.28 16.01
CA THR A 156 -8.83 19.81 16.82
C THR A 156 -8.08 18.73 17.61
N MET A 157 -8.78 17.72 18.14
CA MET A 157 -8.18 16.63 18.93
C MET A 157 -7.29 15.70 18.10
N ALA A 158 -7.72 15.37 16.89
CA ALA A 158 -6.94 14.59 15.92
C ALA A 158 -5.61 15.28 15.59
N SER A 159 -5.67 16.60 15.33
CA SER A 159 -4.47 17.41 15.06
C SER A 159 -3.54 17.51 16.27
N LEU A 160 -4.09 17.52 17.49
CA LEU A 160 -3.31 17.52 18.73
C LEU A 160 -2.56 16.19 18.88
N LEU A 161 -3.26 15.05 18.76
CA LEU A 161 -2.66 13.73 18.87
C LEU A 161 -1.54 13.52 17.85
N GLN A 162 -1.74 13.96 16.61
CA GLN A 162 -0.69 13.90 15.57
C GLN A 162 0.55 14.72 15.94
N ARG A 163 0.37 15.95 16.45
CA ARG A 163 1.49 16.79 16.89
C ARG A 163 2.20 16.18 18.09
N THR A 164 1.46 15.62 19.04
CA THR A 164 2.00 14.96 20.22
C THR A 164 2.84 13.76 19.82
N VAL A 165 2.31 12.84 19.02
CA VAL A 165 3.06 11.66 18.52
C VAL A 165 4.32 12.11 17.78
N LYS A 166 4.23 13.12 16.91
CA LYS A 166 5.40 13.67 16.20
C LYS A 166 6.46 14.20 17.16
N ALA A 167 6.07 14.95 18.18
CA ALA A 167 6.99 15.50 19.19
C ALA A 167 7.65 14.39 20.04
N PHE A 168 6.90 13.35 20.40
CA PHE A 168 7.43 12.16 21.08
C PHE A 168 8.44 11.40 20.21
N THR A 169 8.13 11.15 18.93
CA THR A 169 9.06 10.47 18.01
C THR A 169 10.32 11.28 17.70
N ALA A 170 10.25 12.60 17.87
CA ALA A 170 11.37 13.51 17.67
C ALA A 170 12.17 13.78 18.97
N SER A 171 11.93 13.02 20.04
CA SER A 171 12.62 13.17 21.34
C SER A 171 12.52 14.57 21.95
N GLN A 172 11.45 15.32 21.66
CA GLN A 172 11.30 16.71 22.14
C GLN A 172 10.87 16.82 23.62
N PHE A 173 10.61 15.69 24.27
CA PHE A 173 10.20 15.60 25.68
C PHE A 173 11.23 14.88 26.56
N ASP A 174 12.39 14.50 26.01
CA ASP A 174 13.44 13.78 26.76
C ASP A 174 13.99 14.65 27.92
N ASP A 175 13.94 15.97 27.76
CA ASP A 175 14.28 16.97 28.78
C ASP A 175 13.15 17.24 29.80
N LYS A 176 11.97 16.65 29.61
CA LYS A 176 10.75 16.87 30.42
C LYS A 176 10.13 15.53 30.85
N PRO A 177 10.81 14.75 31.72
CA PRO A 177 10.37 13.42 32.13
C PRO A 177 9.03 13.41 32.89
N ILE A 178 8.59 14.55 33.42
CA ILE A 178 7.27 14.73 34.02
C ILE A 178 6.14 14.50 33.01
N ILE A 179 6.27 15.03 31.78
CA ILE A 179 5.18 14.98 30.80
C ILE A 179 5.01 13.55 30.29
N THR A 180 6.14 12.89 30.04
CA THR A 180 6.16 11.49 29.62
C THR A 180 5.65 10.58 30.74
N GLY A 181 6.09 10.80 31.98
CA GLY A 181 5.62 10.06 33.15
C GLY A 181 4.14 10.25 33.45
N LEU A 182 3.62 11.48 33.34
CA LEU A 182 2.18 11.77 33.51
C LEU A 182 1.34 11.05 32.47
N LEU A 183 1.76 11.09 31.20
CA LEU A 183 1.04 10.42 30.11
C LEU A 183 1.02 8.89 30.32
N GLU A 184 2.15 8.32 30.72
CA GLU A 184 2.26 6.89 31.03
C GLU A 184 1.29 6.48 32.16
N VAL A 185 1.22 7.26 33.23
CA VAL A 185 0.31 7.01 34.35
C VAL A 185 -1.16 7.05 33.92
N VAL A 186 -1.54 8.04 33.11
CA VAL A 186 -2.91 8.16 32.58
C VAL A 186 -3.25 6.96 31.69
N ILE A 187 -2.32 6.52 30.84
CA ILE A 187 -2.52 5.35 29.97
C ILE A 187 -2.69 4.07 30.82
N ILE A 188 -1.84 3.86 31.82
CA ILE A 188 -1.93 2.70 32.72
C ILE A 188 -3.26 2.68 33.46
N LYS A 189 -3.74 3.85 33.93
CA LYS A 189 -5.04 3.98 34.61
C LYS A 189 -6.19 3.56 33.69
N VAL A 190 -6.26 4.13 32.48
CA VAL A 190 -7.29 3.80 31.48
C VAL A 190 -7.26 2.30 31.13
N ASP A 191 -6.08 1.72 30.96
CA ASP A 191 -5.91 0.31 30.64
C ASP A 191 -6.30 -0.63 31.80
N LYS A 192 -6.08 -0.22 33.05
CA LYS A 192 -6.56 -0.98 34.22
C LYS A 192 -8.07 -0.87 34.40
N GLU A 193 -8.63 0.33 34.23
CA GLU A 193 -10.07 0.58 34.29
C GLU A 193 -10.82 -0.21 33.20
N SER A 194 -10.28 -0.27 31.98
CA SER A 194 -10.88 -1.05 30.89
C SER A 194 -10.92 -2.56 31.19
N ARG A 195 -9.96 -3.06 31.98
CA ARG A 195 -9.89 -4.46 32.45
C ARG A 195 -10.67 -4.70 33.73
N GLY A 196 -11.26 -3.67 34.33
CA GLY A 196 -11.95 -3.76 35.62
C GLY A 196 -11.03 -4.11 36.79
N VAL A 197 -9.73 -3.85 36.67
CA VAL A 197 -8.74 -4.16 37.72
C VAL A 197 -8.44 -2.90 38.53
N GLY A 198 -8.35 -3.04 39.86
CA GLY A 198 -8.00 -1.93 40.74
C GLY A 198 -6.61 -1.32 40.46
N LEU A 199 -6.43 -0.05 40.83
CA LEU A 199 -5.18 0.71 40.63
C LEU A 199 -4.06 0.34 41.61
N GLN A 200 -4.22 -0.76 42.36
CA GLN A 200 -3.20 -1.23 43.30
C GLN A 200 -1.95 -1.74 42.55
N GLY A 201 -0.77 -1.51 43.15
CA GLY A 201 0.51 -2.00 42.62
C GLY A 201 0.98 -1.34 41.32
N ILE A 202 0.50 -0.14 40.98
CA ILE A 202 1.08 0.64 39.87
C ILE A 202 2.48 1.09 40.28
N LYS A 203 3.46 0.83 39.42
CA LYS A 203 4.79 1.44 39.53
C LYS A 203 4.77 2.75 38.76
N TYR A 204 5.00 3.84 39.47
CA TYR A 204 5.04 5.17 38.86
C TYR A 204 6.44 5.45 38.29
N PRO A 205 6.54 6.11 37.13
CA PRO A 205 7.82 6.54 36.60
C PRO A 205 8.53 7.51 37.56
N PRO A 206 9.87 7.45 37.70
CA PRO A 206 10.61 8.27 38.68
C PRO A 206 10.32 9.78 38.56
N GLY A 207 10.31 10.32 37.34
CA GLY A 207 10.05 11.75 37.11
C GLY A 207 8.65 12.19 37.51
N PHE A 208 7.67 11.27 37.51
CA PHE A 208 6.32 11.56 38.01
C PHE A 208 6.28 11.49 39.55
N ASP A 209 6.95 10.50 40.14
CA ASP A 209 6.98 10.29 41.59
C ASP A 209 7.70 11.43 42.32
N ASP A 210 8.85 11.86 41.79
CA ASP A 210 9.63 12.99 42.31
C ASP A 210 8.79 14.28 42.32
N TRP A 211 8.09 14.56 41.21
CA TRP A 211 7.21 15.72 41.12
C TRP A 211 5.99 15.62 42.02
N ALA A 212 5.39 14.45 42.14
CA ALA A 212 4.27 14.20 43.03
C ALA A 212 4.69 14.42 44.50
N HIS A 213 5.90 13.98 44.85
CA HIS A 213 6.51 14.23 46.15
C HIS A 213 6.72 15.73 46.39
N GLU A 214 7.33 16.45 45.46
CA GLU A 214 7.50 17.92 45.53
C GLU A 214 6.16 18.64 45.70
N LEU A 215 5.15 18.27 44.90
CA LEU A 215 3.82 18.85 45.00
C LEU A 215 3.20 18.62 46.38
N SER A 216 3.39 17.42 46.95
CA SER A 216 2.91 17.10 48.30
C SER A 216 3.60 17.92 49.39
N CYS A 217 4.89 18.21 49.22
CA CYS A 217 5.67 19.05 50.14
C CYS A 217 5.27 20.53 50.06
N ILE A 218 4.95 21.03 48.86
CA ILE A 218 4.56 22.43 48.65
C ILE A 218 3.11 22.66 49.08
N ASN A 219 2.18 21.82 48.61
CA ASN A 219 0.76 21.97 48.89
C ASN A 219 0.05 20.59 48.91
N PRO A 220 -0.17 20.04 50.13
CA PRO A 220 -0.86 18.77 50.30
C PRO A 220 -2.31 18.73 49.76
N GLU A 221 -3.01 19.87 49.72
CA GLU A 221 -4.37 19.93 49.20
C GLU A 221 -4.40 19.89 47.67
N ALA A 222 -3.44 20.56 47.02
CA ALA A 222 -3.24 20.46 45.58
C ALA A 222 -2.86 19.02 45.19
N TYR A 223 -1.99 18.37 45.98
CA TYR A 223 -1.64 16.97 45.75
C TYR A 223 -2.84 16.03 45.89
N ARG A 224 -3.71 16.22 46.90
CA ARG A 224 -4.95 15.42 47.04
C ARG A 224 -5.85 15.55 45.81
N SER A 225 -6.05 16.76 45.33
CA SER A 225 -6.85 17.03 44.12
C SER A 225 -6.21 16.42 42.87
N PHE A 226 -4.90 16.59 42.72
CA PHE A 226 -4.12 16.01 41.62
C PHE A 226 -4.21 14.47 41.62
N LYS A 227 -4.06 13.86 42.79
CA LYS A 227 -4.15 12.40 42.97
C LYS A 227 -5.53 11.87 42.56
N THR A 228 -6.62 12.56 42.85
CA THR A 228 -7.96 12.13 42.41
C THR A 228 -8.10 12.13 40.88
N VAL A 229 -7.53 13.13 40.21
CA VAL A 229 -7.65 13.28 38.75
C VAL A 229 -6.72 12.32 38.02
N PHE A 230 -5.43 12.37 38.32
CA PHE A 230 -4.39 11.68 37.56
C PHE A 230 -3.90 10.39 38.23
N GLY A 231 -3.95 10.34 39.57
CA GLY A 231 -3.56 9.17 40.36
C GLY A 231 -4.74 8.25 40.72
N GLY A 232 -4.40 7.21 41.48
CA GLY A 232 -5.31 6.38 42.28
C GLY A 232 -4.87 6.40 43.74
#